data_AF-A0A218XV65-F1
#
_entry.id   AF-A0A218XV65-F1
#
_cell.length_a   1.000
_cell.length_b   1.000
_cell.length_c   1.000
_cell.angle_alpha   90.00
_cell.angle_beta   90.00
_cell.angle_gamma   90.00
#
_symmetry.space_group_name_H-M   'P 1'
#
loop_
_entity.id
_entity.type
_entity.pdbx_description
1 polymer ?
#
loop_
_entity_poly.entity_id
_entity_poly.type
_entity_poly.pdbx_seq_one_letter_code
_entity_poly.pdbx_strand_id
1 'polypeptide(L)' 'MDTGSDLTWTQCKYCTRCFSLQTPLFNPNKSSTYASVSCNSKECRLVPNTECDEVQGWKCAYWIIYGDGSFSRGPVAT' A
#
# COMPACT_ATOMS: atom_id res chain seq x y z
N MET A 1 11.30 -9.38 -8.27
CA MET A 1 10.33 -10.27 -7.58
C MET A 1 10.88 -10.46 -6.18
N ASP A 2 10.14 -10.00 -5.18
CA ASP A 2 10.51 -10.16 -3.78
C ASP A 2 9.93 -11.48 -3.26
N THR A 3 10.75 -12.32 -2.62
CA THR A 3 10.34 -13.60 -2.00
C THR A 3 10.49 -13.58 -0.49
N GLY A 4 10.99 -12.47 0.07
CA GLY A 4 11.27 -12.31 1.49
C GLY A 4 10.28 -11.42 2.24
N SER A 5 9.23 -10.91 1.58
CA SER A 5 8.19 -10.10 2.22
C SER A 5 6.80 -10.70 2.05
N ASP A 6 6.01 -10.66 3.13
CA ASP A 6 4.63 -11.16 3.19
C ASP A 6 3.62 -10.23 2.48
N LEU A 7 4.08 -9.17 1.81
CA LEU A 7 3.26 -8.12 1.22
C LEU A 7 3.66 -7.83 -0.22
N THR A 8 2.69 -7.93 -1.13
CA THR A 8 2.83 -7.41 -2.50
C THR A 8 2.34 -5.97 -2.56
N TRP A 9 3.12 -5.07 -3.13
CA TRP A 9 2.73 -3.67 -3.35
C TRP A 9 3.06 -3.19 -4.76
N THR A 10 2.38 -2.13 -5.20
CA THR A 10 2.62 -1.47 -6.48
C THR A 10 2.45 0.04 -6.36
N GLN A 11 3.11 0.83 -7.22
CA GLN A 11 3.02 2.28 -7.18
C GLN A 11 1.76 2.80 -7.87
N CYS A 12 1.01 3.62 -7.13
CA CYS A 12 -0.18 4.29 -7.61
C CYS A 12 0.15 5.63 -8.30
N LYS A 13 -0.66 6.07 -9.26
CA LYS A 13 -0.49 7.30 -10.06
C LYS A 13 -0.36 8.58 -9.22
N TYR A 14 -0.89 8.59 -7.99
CA TYR A 14 -0.87 9.72 -7.06
C TYR A 14 0.10 9.49 -5.88
N CYS A 15 1.18 8.73 -6.07
CA CYS A 15 2.20 8.58 -5.04
C CYS A 15 2.95 9.91 -4.80
N THR A 16 3.28 10.17 -3.54
CA THR A 16 4.02 11.38 -3.12
C THR A 16 5.54 11.18 -3.15
N ARG A 17 5.99 9.96 -2.82
CA ARG A 17 7.38 9.51 -2.93
C ARG A 17 7.40 8.22 -3.73
N CYS A 18 7.90 8.32 -4.96
CA CYS A 18 7.78 7.29 -5.97
C CYS A 18 9.16 6.89 -6.48
N PHE A 19 9.37 5.60 -6.76
CA PHE A 19 10.51 5.20 -7.58
C PHE A 19 10.23 5.48 -9.05
N SER A 20 11.29 5.73 -9.81
CA SER A 20 11.23 5.86 -11.27
C SER A 20 10.99 4.49 -11.90
N LEU A 21 9.80 4.30 -12.46
CA LEU A 21 9.40 3.09 -13.18
C LEU A 21 9.29 3.39 -14.67
N GLN A 22 9.74 2.47 -15.53
CA GLN A 22 9.49 2.52 -16.97
C GLN A 22 8.06 2.12 -17.34
N THR A 23 7.36 1.42 -16.44
CA THR A 23 5.98 1.00 -16.59
C THR A 23 5.01 2.04 -16.06
N PRO A 24 3.78 2.14 -16.62
CA PRO A 24 2.77 3.05 -16.12
C PRO A 24 2.37 2.71 -14.68
N LEU A 25 2.21 3.75 -13.86
CA LEU A 25 1.69 3.62 -12.50
C LEU A 25 0.25 3.11 -12.51
N PHE A 26 -0.09 2.28 -11.54
CA PHE A 26 -1.46 1.82 -11.35
C PHE A 26 -2.37 3.02 -11.04
N ASN A 27 -3.53 3.14 -11.70
CA ASN A 27 -4.48 4.22 -11.42
C ASN A 27 -5.71 3.65 -10.70
N PRO A 28 -5.81 3.83 -9.36
CA PRO A 28 -6.95 3.35 -8.59
C PRO A 28 -8.30 3.82 -9.13
N ASN A 29 -8.38 5.06 -9.63
CA ASN A 29 -9.61 5.65 -10.14
C ASN A 29 -10.08 5.03 -11.48
N LYS A 30 -9.23 4.23 -12.13
CA LYS A 30 -9.57 3.51 -13.38
C LYS A 30 -9.87 2.03 -13.14
N SER A 31 -9.75 1.54 -11.91
CA SER A 31 -10.07 0.16 -11.56
C SER A 31 -11.42 0.10 -10.86
N SER A 32 -12.37 -0.64 -11.42
CA SER A 32 -13.67 -0.86 -10.80
C SER A 32 -13.63 -1.83 -9.63
N THR A 33 -12.54 -2.60 -9.49
CA THR A 33 -12.37 -3.57 -8.41
C THR A 33 -11.49 -3.05 -7.29
N TYR A 34 -10.79 -1.93 -7.48
CA TYR A 34 -9.95 -1.35 -6.44
C TYR A 34 -10.81 -0.85 -5.28
N ALA A 35 -10.52 -1.34 -4.08
CA ALA A 35 -11.14 -0.87 -2.85
C ALA A 35 -10.10 -0.67 -1.76
N SER A 36 -10.10 0.53 -1.16
CA SER A 36 -9.27 0.81 0.03
C SER A 36 -9.85 0.12 1.26
N VAL A 37 -8.98 -0.57 1.98
CA VAL A 37 -9.35 -1.35 3.17
C VAL A 37 -9.53 -0.41 4.37
N SER A 38 -10.63 -0.60 5.11
CA SER A 38 -10.89 0.15 6.35
C SER A 38 -10.02 -0.38 7.49
N CYS A 39 -9.67 0.47 8.45
CA CYS A 39 -8.80 0.05 9.55
C CYS A 39 -9.41 -1.06 10.43
N ASN A 40 -10.75 -1.08 10.55
CA ASN A 40 -11.47 -2.07 11.37
C ASN A 40 -11.74 -3.40 10.65
N SER A 41 -11.34 -3.50 9.38
CA SER A 41 -11.53 -4.71 8.57
C SER A 41 -10.68 -5.88 9.07
N LYS A 42 -11.04 -7.10 8.65
CA LYS A 42 -10.24 -8.29 9.00
C LYS A 42 -8.95 -8.31 8.19
N GLU A 43 -9.04 -7.85 6.95
CA GLU A 43 -7.96 -7.73 5.97
C GLU A 43 -6.82 -6.86 6.53
N CYS A 44 -7.14 -5.73 7.17
CA CYS A 44 -6.13 -4.88 7.80
C CYS A 44 -5.33 -5.62 8.88
N ARG A 45 -5.97 -6.51 9.65
CA ARG A 45 -5.30 -7.28 10.72
C ARG A 45 -4.38 -8.39 10.21
N LEU A 46 -4.52 -8.78 8.93
CA LEU A 46 -3.69 -9.79 8.31
C LEU A 46 -2.37 -9.21 7.79
N VAL A 47 -2.32 -7.89 7.58
CA VAL A 47 -1.12 -7.22 7.09
C VAL A 47 -0.24 -6.85 8.28
N PRO A 48 1.06 -7.19 8.27
CA PRO A 48 1.97 -6.79 9.32
C PRO A 48 2.26 -5.29 9.27
N ASN A 49 2.54 -4.68 10.43
CA ASN A 49 2.95 -3.27 10.55
C ASN A 49 1.96 -2.28 9.90
N THR A 50 0.69 -2.38 10.29
CA THR A 50 -0.36 -1.47 9.85
C THR A 50 -0.66 -0.36 10.85
N GLU A 51 -1.12 0.77 10.34
CA GLU A 51 -1.64 1.91 11.09
C GLU A 51 -2.97 2.39 10.50
N CYS A 52 -3.78 3.06 11.32
CA CYS A 52 -4.97 3.75 10.82
C CYS A 52 -4.58 5.15 10.36
N ASP A 53 -4.67 5.42 9.06
CA ASP A 53 -4.52 6.77 8.52
C ASP A 53 -5.81 7.56 8.76
N GLU A 54 -5.81 8.37 9.82
CA GLU A 54 -6.93 9.24 10.20
C GLU A 54 -7.23 10.30 9.14
N VAL A 55 -6.18 10.84 8.52
CA VAL A 55 -6.26 11.90 7.51
C VAL A 55 -6.93 11.40 6.24
N GLN A 56 -6.74 10.12 5.90
CA GLN A 56 -7.38 9.48 4.76
C GLN A 56 -8.73 8.81 5.08
N GLY A 57 -9.35 9.15 6.21
CA GLY A 57 -10.68 8.63 6.56
C GLY A 57 -10.64 7.24 7.17
N TRP A 58 -9.72 7.02 8.11
CA TRP A 58 -9.59 5.76 8.87
C TRP A 58 -9.28 4.54 8.01
N LYS A 59 -8.44 4.74 7.00
CA LYS A 59 -8.00 3.69 6.09
C LYS A 59 -6.81 2.95 6.67
N CYS A 60 -6.75 1.66 6.40
CA CYS A 60 -5.62 0.84 6.79
C CYS A 60 -4.42 1.21 5.90
N ALA A 61 -3.30 1.59 6.51
CA ALA A 61 -2.05 1.82 5.82
C ALA A 61 -1.01 0.82 6.30
N TYR A 62 -0.19 0.30 5.40
CA TYR A 62 0.96 -0.54 5.74
C TYR A 62 2.24 0.29 5.77
N TRP A 63 3.21 -0.19 6.52
CA TRP A 63 4.58 0.32 6.53
C TRP A 63 5.56 -0.85 6.53
N ILE A 64 6.48 -0.88 5.56
CA ILE A 64 7.53 -1.90 5.47
C ILE A 64 8.90 -1.24 5.30
N ILE A 65 9.90 -1.74 6.04
CA ILE A 65 11.30 -1.34 5.94
C ILE A 65 12.10 -2.55 5.45
N TYR A 66 12.90 -2.35 4.42
CA TYR A 66 13.78 -3.36 3.85
C TYR A 66 15.16 -3.33 4.53
N GLY A 67 15.91 -4.43 4.40
CA GLY A 67 17.23 -4.57 5.03
C GLY A 67 18.27 -3.55 4.55
N ASP A 68 18.07 -2.93 3.38
CA ASP A 68 18.89 -1.84 2.85
C ASP A 68 18.50 -0.45 3.41
N GLY A 69 17.52 -0.39 4.31
CA GLY A 69 17.00 0.84 4.89
C GLY A 69 15.98 1.57 4.01
N SER A 70 15.70 1.07 2.80
CA SER A 70 14.59 1.57 2.00
C SER A 70 13.26 1.19 2.65
N PHE A 71 12.18 1.91 2.31
CA PHE A 71 10.87 1.64 2.89
C PHE A 71 9.76 1.89 1.87
N SER A 72 8.62 1.25 2.11
CA SER A 72 7.38 1.50 1.38
C SER A 72 6.23 1.72 2.36
N ARG A 73 5.36 2.67 2.05
CA ARG A 73 4.15 2.99 2.81
C ARG A 73 3.02 3.29 1.85
N GLY A 74 1.84 2.77 2.13
CA GLY A 74 0.65 3.07 1.33
C GLY A 74 -0.62 2.48 1.94
N PRO A 75 -1.78 2.79 1.37
CA PRO A 75 -3.03 2.17 1.78
C PRO A 75 -3.02 0.68 1.45
N VAL A 76 -3.59 -0.13 2.35
CA VAL A 76 -3.97 -1.51 2.04
C VAL A 76 -5.21 -1.46 1.15
N ALA A 77 -5.22 -2.26 0.08
CA ALA A 77 -6.31 -2.31 -0.87
C ALA A 77 -6.53 -3.74 -1.38
N THR A 78 -7.74 -3.99 -1.88
CA THR A 78 -8.13 -5.19 -2.61
C THR A 78 -8.48 -4.84 -4.05
#